data_AF-A0A2J4G8K8-F1
#
_entry.id   AF-A0A2J4G8K8-F1
#
_cell.length_a   1.000
_cell.length_b   1.000
_cell.length_c   1.000
_cell.angle_alpha   90.00
_cell.angle_beta   90.00
_cell.angle_gamma   90.00
#
_symmetry.space_group_name_H-M   'P 1'
#
loop_
_entity.id
_entity.type
_entity.pdbx_description
1 polymer ?
#
loop_
_entity_poly.entity_id
_entity_poly.type
_entity_poly.pdbx_seq_one_letter_code
_entity_poly.pdbx_strand_id
1 'polypeptide(L)'
;MKIKMTSVVALSEMMKEYTQKFSEYLARKDYDSAIPLGLQTLENLLKIAREEIVGMLNDPELVKVGESILKNYENIISYVKGSLSTLKYVSPIYAAGEKEQLVGLIASSVSEIFNFVMGALLIVASLQGRQQAEEPFGVV
;
A
#
# COMPACT_ATOMS: atom_id res chain seq x y z
N MET A 1 20.52 15.21 -1.90
CA MET A 1 19.07 15.41 -1.70
C MET A 1 18.63 14.43 -0.62
N LYS A 2 18.25 14.89 0.58
CA LYS A 2 17.79 13.98 1.65
C LYS A 2 16.36 13.55 1.30
N ILE A 3 16.16 12.28 0.96
CA ILE A 3 14.82 11.71 0.79
C ILE A 3 14.17 11.74 2.18
N LYS A 4 13.04 12.44 2.33
CA LYS A 4 12.30 12.50 3.59
C LYS A 4 11.47 11.21 3.68
N MET A 5 11.95 10.25 4.45
CA MET A 5 11.27 8.99 4.70
C MET A 5 9.90 9.24 5.34
N THR A 6 8.88 8.53 4.88
CA THR A 6 7.54 8.50 5.46
C THR A 6 7.65 7.94 6.87
N SER A 7 7.14 8.68 7.86
CA SER A 7 7.16 8.20 9.23
C SER A 7 6.08 7.13 9.44
N VAL A 8 6.35 6.20 10.35
CA VAL A 8 5.38 5.19 10.80
C VAL A 8 4.07 5.83 11.27
N VAL A 9 4.15 7.01 11.90
CA VAL A 9 2.99 7.80 12.33
C VAL A 9 2.17 8.27 11.13
N ALA A 10 2.80 8.85 10.12
CA ALA A 10 2.11 9.32 8.91
C ALA A 10 1.44 8.16 8.14
N LEU A 11 2.11 7.02 8.06
CA LEU A 11 1.56 5.81 7.44
C LEU A 11 0.35 5.27 8.22
N SER A 12 0.41 5.29 9.56
CA SER A 12 -0.69 4.88 10.42
C SER A 12 -1.90 5.82 10.32
N GLU A 13 -1.67 7.13 10.24
CA GLU A 13 -2.72 8.14 10.04
C GLU A 13 -3.41 7.96 8.69
N MET A 14 -2.64 7.78 7.61
CA MET A 14 -3.17 7.49 6.28
C MET A 14 -4.07 6.24 6.30
N MET A 15 -3.62 5.16 6.94
CA MET A 15 -4.38 3.91 7.00
C MET A 15 -5.64 4.03 7.86
N LYS A 16 -5.59 4.82 8.95
CA LYS A 16 -6.76 5.14 9.77
C LYS A 16 -7.81 5.92 8.97
N GLU A 17 -7.40 6.95 8.24
CA GLU A 17 -8.29 7.75 7.39
C GLU A 17 -8.91 6.89 6.28
N TYR A 18 -8.10 6.07 5.60
CA TYR A 18 -8.58 5.11 4.62
C TYR A 18 -9.64 4.17 5.22
N THR A 19 -9.32 3.52 6.35
CA THR A 19 -10.22 2.53 6.97
C THR A 19 -11.55 3.15 7.36
N GLN A 20 -11.53 4.37 7.92
CA GLN A 20 -12.74 5.09 8.29
C GLN A 20 -13.62 5.38 7.06
N LYS A 21 -13.08 6.08 6.06
CA LYS A 21 -13.83 6.48 4.85
C LYS A 21 -14.30 5.27 4.05
N PHE A 22 -13.44 4.27 3.90
CA PHE A 22 -13.77 3.05 3.17
C PHE A 22 -14.92 2.31 3.85
N SER A 23 -14.88 2.15 5.18
CA SER A 23 -15.97 1.52 5.94
C SER A 23 -17.29 2.28 5.82
N GLU A 24 -17.25 3.61 5.83
CA GLU A 24 -18.44 4.45 5.62
C GLU A 24 -19.06 4.24 4.24
N TYR A 25 -18.24 4.14 3.18
CA TYR A 25 -18.73 3.81 1.84
C TYR A 25 -19.29 2.39 1.74
N LEU A 26 -18.63 1.41 2.35
CA LEU A 26 -19.12 0.02 2.38
C LEU A 26 -20.45 -0.12 3.09
N ALA A 27 -20.63 0.56 4.23
CA ALA A 27 -21.88 0.52 4.99
C ALA A 27 -23.08 1.02 4.17
N ARG A 28 -22.84 1.92 3.21
CA ARG A 28 -23.85 2.48 2.30
C ARG A 28 -23.92 1.76 0.95
N LYS A 29 -23.11 0.70 0.75
CA LYS A 29 -22.90 0.03 -0.55
C LYS A 29 -22.49 1.00 -1.66
N ASP A 30 -21.80 2.07 -1.31
CA ASP A 30 -21.29 3.07 -2.25
C ASP A 30 -19.95 2.59 -2.83
N TYR A 31 -20.04 1.58 -3.71
CA TYR A 31 -18.86 1.01 -4.36
C TYR A 31 -18.20 1.99 -5.34
N ASP A 32 -18.97 2.93 -5.89
CA ASP A 32 -18.46 3.96 -6.80
C ASP A 32 -17.52 4.94 -6.10
N SER A 33 -17.70 5.18 -4.79
CA SER A 33 -16.75 5.94 -3.96
C SER A 33 -15.67 5.07 -3.32
N ALA A 34 -16.01 3.83 -2.92
CA ALA A 34 -15.06 2.93 -2.25
C ALA A 34 -13.90 2.51 -3.17
N ILE A 35 -14.20 2.15 -4.42
CA ILE A 35 -13.19 1.63 -5.36
C ILE A 35 -12.10 2.67 -5.66
N PRO A 36 -12.43 3.92 -6.06
CA PRO A 36 -11.41 4.95 -6.29
C PRO A 36 -10.57 5.27 -5.05
N LEU A 37 -11.18 5.32 -3.86
CA LEU A 37 -10.46 5.54 -2.61
C LEU A 37 -9.41 4.44 -2.38
N GLY A 38 -9.80 3.17 -2.50
CA GLY A 38 -8.88 2.06 -2.29
C GLY A 38 -7.79 1.96 -3.37
N LEU A 39 -8.11 2.27 -4.64
CA LEU A 39 -7.10 2.36 -5.70
C LEU A 39 -6.08 3.46 -5.42
N GLN A 40 -6.52 4.65 -5.00
CA GLN A 40 -5.63 5.75 -4.66
C GLN A 40 -4.71 5.39 -3.48
N THR A 41 -5.26 4.76 -2.43
CA THR A 41 -4.47 4.32 -1.28
C THR A 41 -3.45 3.25 -1.69
N LEU A 42 -3.84 2.27 -2.52
CA LEU A 42 -2.94 1.23 -3.04
C LEU A 42 -1.80 1.84 -3.86
N GLU A 43 -2.08 2.80 -4.75
CA GLU A 43 -1.07 3.52 -5.53
C GLU A 43 -0.09 4.30 -4.64
N ASN A 44 -0.59 4.98 -3.61
CA ASN A 44 0.26 5.70 -2.65
C ASN A 44 1.18 4.73 -1.89
N LEU A 45 0.66 3.60 -1.43
CA LEU A 45 1.45 2.58 -0.73
C LEU A 45 2.50 1.96 -1.62
N LEU A 46 2.19 1.70 -2.90
CA LEU A 46 3.17 1.22 -3.87
C LEU A 46 4.28 2.22 -4.14
N LYS A 47 3.93 3.52 -4.21
CA LYS A 47 4.93 4.58 -4.35
C LYS A 47 5.89 4.60 -3.15
N ILE A 48 5.35 4.58 -1.93
CA ILE A 48 6.16 4.52 -0.70
C ILE A 48 7.04 3.27 -0.71
N ALA A 49 6.48 2.11 -1.04
CA ALA A 49 7.22 0.87 -1.07
C ALA A 49 8.38 0.89 -2.08
N ARG A 50 8.15 1.46 -3.27
CA ARG A 50 9.17 1.59 -4.30
C ARG A 50 10.28 2.55 -3.88
N GLU A 51 9.91 3.74 -3.42
CA GLU A 51 10.86 4.83 -3.15
C GLU A 51 11.66 4.60 -1.85
N GLU A 52 11.02 4.06 -0.82
CA GLU A 52 11.58 4.02 0.54
C GLU A 52 11.99 2.63 1.02
N ILE A 53 11.51 1.57 0.37
CA ILE A 53 11.90 0.19 0.71
C ILE A 53 12.81 -0.34 -0.39
N VAL A 54 12.25 -0.54 -1.59
CA VAL A 54 13.01 -1.13 -2.70
C VAL A 54 14.18 -0.23 -3.11
N GLY A 55 13.96 1.08 -3.20
CA GLY A 55 14.99 2.07 -3.54
C GLY A 55 16.15 2.17 -2.53
N MET A 56 16.01 1.60 -1.34
CA MET A 56 17.07 1.56 -0.32
C MET A 56 17.84 0.23 -0.30
N LEU A 57 17.42 -0.77 -1.07
CA LEU A 57 18.10 -2.06 -1.15
C LEU A 57 19.35 -1.97 -2.03
N ASN A 58 20.47 -2.49 -1.52
CA ASN A 58 21.73 -2.54 -2.26
C ASN A 58 21.97 -3.91 -2.94
N ASP A 59 21.25 -4.96 -2.51
CA ASP A 59 21.37 -6.29 -3.07
C ASP A 59 20.45 -6.44 -4.30
N PRO A 60 20.99 -6.72 -5.50
CA PRO A 60 20.20 -6.86 -6.72
C PRO A 60 19.13 -7.95 -6.67
N GLU A 61 19.36 -9.04 -5.93
CA GLU A 61 18.37 -10.11 -5.80
C GLU A 61 17.22 -9.68 -4.89
N LEU A 62 17.50 -8.94 -3.82
CA LEU A 62 16.46 -8.35 -2.97
C LEU A 62 15.65 -7.28 -3.72
N VAL A 63 16.30 -6.47 -4.56
CA VAL A 63 15.62 -5.50 -5.44
C VAL A 63 14.65 -6.22 -6.37
N LYS A 64 15.07 -7.30 -7.03
CA LYS A 64 14.20 -8.10 -7.92
C LYS A 64 12.99 -8.67 -7.18
N VAL A 65 13.19 -9.20 -5.97
CA VAL A 65 12.09 -9.72 -5.14
C VAL A 65 11.12 -8.59 -4.79
N GLY A 66 11.64 -7.44 -4.35
CA GLY A 66 10.85 -6.25 -4.06
C GLY A 66 10.00 -5.82 -5.25
N GLU A 67 10.61 -5.61 -6.42
CA GLU A 67 9.89 -5.22 -7.64
C GLU A 67 8.86 -6.27 -8.08
N SER A 68 9.14 -7.56 -7.89
CA SER A 68 8.17 -8.64 -8.19
C SER A 68 6.93 -8.53 -7.30
N ILE A 69 7.10 -8.25 -6.01
CA ILE A 69 6.00 -8.01 -5.07
C ILE A 69 5.18 -6.79 -5.51
N LEU A 70 5.84 -5.66 -5.81
CA LEU A 70 5.14 -4.44 -6.23
C LEU A 70 4.36 -4.65 -7.53
N LYS A 71 4.93 -5.38 -8.49
CA LYS A 71 4.32 -5.69 -9.77
C LYS A 71 3.01 -6.49 -9.63
N ASN A 72 2.90 -7.35 -8.62
CA ASN A 72 1.65 -8.06 -8.35
C ASN A 72 0.49 -7.08 -8.07
N TYR A 73 0.73 -6.06 -7.23
CA TYR A 73 -0.27 -5.05 -6.90
C TYR A 73 -0.55 -4.09 -8.06
N GLU A 74 0.43 -3.77 -8.90
CA GLU A 74 0.22 -3.00 -10.14
C GLU A 74 -0.68 -3.75 -11.13
N ASN A 75 -0.53 -5.07 -11.22
CA ASN A 75 -1.41 -5.91 -12.02
C ASN A 75 -2.83 -5.91 -11.44
N ILE A 76 -3.00 -5.93 -10.12
CA ILE A 76 -4.31 -5.81 -9.46
C ILE A 76 -4.97 -4.46 -9.78
N ILE A 77 -4.23 -3.35 -9.67
CA ILE A 77 -4.74 -2.02 -10.06
C ILE A 77 -5.21 -2.03 -11.53
N SER A 78 -4.38 -2.60 -12.41
CA SER A 78 -4.68 -2.68 -13.85
C SER A 78 -5.93 -3.53 -14.12
N TYR A 79 -6.06 -4.66 -13.44
CA TYR A 79 -7.23 -5.53 -13.49
C TYR A 79 -8.49 -4.79 -13.05
N VAL A 80 -8.47 -4.15 -11.87
CA VAL A 80 -9.62 -3.42 -11.34
C VAL A 80 -10.03 -2.29 -12.29
N LYS A 81 -9.08 -1.48 -12.78
CA LYS A 81 -9.36 -0.40 -13.75
C LYS A 81 -9.94 -0.94 -15.05
N GLY A 82 -9.41 -2.05 -15.55
CA GLY A 82 -9.93 -2.76 -16.72
C GLY A 82 -11.36 -3.23 -16.51
N SER A 83 -11.64 -3.91 -15.39
CA SER A 83 -12.98 -4.38 -15.03
C SER A 83 -13.98 -3.23 -14.92
N LEU A 84 -13.63 -2.13 -14.23
CA LEU A 84 -14.48 -0.94 -14.14
C LEU A 84 -14.81 -0.35 -15.51
N SER A 85 -13.85 -0.35 -16.45
CA SER A 85 -14.08 0.16 -17.80
C SER A 85 -15.12 -0.68 -18.57
N THR A 86 -15.09 -2.00 -18.37
CA THR A 86 -16.04 -2.95 -18.97
C THR A 86 -17.42 -2.86 -18.32
N LEU A 87 -17.48 -2.67 -16.99
CA LEU A 87 -18.73 -2.56 -16.24
C LEU A 87 -19.62 -1.39 -16.68
N LYS A 88 -19.06 -0.37 -17.34
CA LYS A 88 -19.83 0.73 -17.93
C LYS A 88 -20.82 0.28 -19.01
N TYR A 89 -20.60 -0.89 -19.60
CA TYR A 89 -21.43 -1.44 -20.69
C TYR A 89 -22.37 -2.55 -20.20
N VAL A 90 -22.37 -2.84 -18.89
CA VAL A 90 -23.17 -3.91 -18.28
C VAL A 90 -24.40 -3.32 -17.59
N SER A 91 -25.50 -4.07 -17.56
CA SER A 91 -26.69 -3.67 -16.81
C SER A 91 -26.35 -3.41 -15.32
N PRO A 92 -26.86 -2.33 -14.70
CA PRO A 92 -26.51 -1.94 -13.33
C PRO A 92 -26.65 -3.05 -12.29
N ILE A 93 -27.61 -3.96 -12.50
CA ILE A 93 -27.93 -5.05 -11.59
C ILE A 93 -26.78 -6.06 -11.50
N TYR A 94 -26.10 -6.35 -12.62
CA TYR A 94 -24.92 -7.23 -12.64
C TYR A 94 -23.65 -6.48 -12.25
N ALA A 95 -23.57 -5.18 -12.54
CA ALA A 95 -22.42 -4.37 -12.18
C ALA A 95 -22.24 -4.23 -10.66
N ALA A 96 -23.31 -4.26 -9.88
CA ALA A 96 -23.24 -4.16 -8.42
C ALA A 96 -22.48 -5.34 -7.78
N GLY A 97 -22.77 -6.59 -8.20
CA GLY A 97 -22.11 -7.78 -7.65
C GLY A 97 -20.62 -7.85 -8.03
N GLU A 98 -20.28 -7.43 -9.25
CA GLU A 98 -18.88 -7.33 -9.68
C GLU A 98 -18.14 -6.24 -8.90
N LYS A 99 -18.74 -5.08 -8.69
CA LYS A 99 -18.16 -4.00 -7.88
C LYS A 99 -17.90 -4.45 -6.44
N GLU A 100 -18.80 -5.22 -5.85
CA GLU A 100 -18.61 -5.78 -4.50
C GLU A 100 -17.37 -6.70 -4.42
N GLN A 101 -17.17 -7.56 -5.43
CA GLN A 101 -15.96 -8.40 -5.52
C GLN A 101 -14.69 -7.57 -5.71
N LEU A 102 -14.71 -6.57 -6.58
CA LEU A 102 -13.58 -5.67 -6.81
C LEU A 102 -13.20 -4.91 -5.53
N VAL A 103 -14.19 -4.44 -4.77
CA VAL A 103 -13.99 -3.80 -3.47
C VAL A 103 -13.29 -4.73 -2.49
N GLY A 104 -13.71 -6.01 -2.42
CA GLY A 104 -13.06 -7.01 -1.57
C GLY A 104 -11.58 -7.21 -1.93
N LEU A 105 -11.29 -7.35 -3.23
CA LEU A 105 -9.92 -7.47 -3.74
C LEU A 105 -9.06 -6.24 -3.43
N ILE A 106 -9.61 -5.04 -3.57
CA ILE A 106 -8.89 -3.80 -3.25
C ILE A 106 -8.60 -3.72 -1.75
N ALA A 107 -9.60 -4.04 -0.91
CA ALA A 107 -9.45 -4.00 0.54
C ALA A 107 -8.35 -4.94 1.04
N SER A 108 -8.30 -6.17 0.52
CA SER A 108 -7.23 -7.12 0.86
C SER A 108 -5.88 -6.61 0.37
N SER A 109 -5.81 -6.13 -0.86
CA SER A 109 -4.56 -5.62 -1.46
C SER A 109 -3.98 -4.43 -0.70
N VAL A 110 -4.82 -3.48 -0.28
CA VAL A 110 -4.41 -2.34 0.55
C VAL A 110 -3.87 -2.80 1.90
N SER A 111 -4.56 -3.74 2.56
CA SER A 111 -4.10 -4.29 3.84
C SER A 111 -2.76 -4.99 3.72
N GLU A 112 -2.59 -5.83 2.70
CA GLU A 112 -1.36 -6.59 2.47
C GLU A 112 -0.16 -5.66 2.18
N ILE A 113 -0.30 -4.71 1.25
CA ILE A 113 0.81 -3.80 0.95
C ILE A 113 1.11 -2.87 2.13
N PHE A 114 0.08 -2.44 2.89
CA PHE A 114 0.29 -1.66 4.10
C PHE A 114 1.13 -2.44 5.12
N ASN A 115 0.79 -3.71 5.36
CA ASN A 115 1.54 -4.58 6.27
C ASN A 115 2.98 -4.81 5.78
N PHE A 116 3.17 -4.97 4.47
CA PHE A 116 4.50 -5.04 3.87
C PHE A 116 5.30 -3.76 4.15
N VAL A 117 4.72 -2.58 3.88
CA VAL A 117 5.40 -1.29 4.07
C VAL A 117 5.73 -1.06 5.55
N MET A 118 4.74 -1.23 6.44
CA MET A 118 4.92 -1.09 7.89
C MET A 118 5.99 -2.04 8.42
N GLY A 119 5.95 -3.32 8.02
CA GLY A 119 6.93 -4.31 8.44
C GLY A 119 8.34 -3.93 8.03
N ALA A 120 8.54 -3.52 6.78
CA ALA A 120 9.84 -3.07 6.30
C ALA A 120 10.35 -1.82 7.03
N LEU A 121 9.50 -0.81 7.24
CA LEU A 121 9.87 0.41 7.96
C LEU A 121 10.26 0.12 9.42
N LEU A 122 9.54 -0.77 10.11
CA LEU A 122 9.87 -1.18 11.47
C LEU A 122 11.22 -1.90 11.55
N ILE A 123 11.52 -2.77 10.58
CA ILE A 123 12.83 -3.43 10.49
C ILE A 123 13.93 -2.39 10.29
N VAL A 124 13.76 -1.45 9.36
CA VAL A 124 14.74 -0.38 9.10
C VAL A 124 14.96 0.48 10.35
N ALA A 125 13.89 0.89 11.03
CA ALA A 125 13.97 1.66 12.28
C ALA A 125 14.71 0.89 13.39
N SER A 126 14.47 -0.43 13.50
CA SER A 126 15.14 -1.27 14.50
C SER A 126 16.65 -1.41 14.25
N LEU A 127 17.08 -1.42 13.00
CA LEU A 127 18.50 -1.51 12.62
C LEU A 127 19.23 -0.18 12.91
N GLN A 128 18.61 0.96 12.58
CA GLN A 128 19.17 2.28 12.87
C GLN A 128 19.28 2.55 14.37
N GLY A 129 18.28 2.12 15.17
CA GLY A 129 18.33 2.24 16.62
C GLY A 129 19.46 1.43 17.28
N ARG A 130 19.87 0.29 16.68
CA ARG A 130 21.04 -0.48 17.15
C ARG A 130 22.36 0.18 16.80
N GLN A 131 22.49 0.78 15.62
CA GLN A 131 23.72 1.47 15.21
C GLN A 131 24.07 2.68 16.10
N GLN A 132 23.08 3.37 16.68
CA GLN A 132 23.32 4.45 17.64
C GLN A 132 23.72 3.98 19.04
N ALA A 133 23.42 2.72 19.40
CA ALA A 133 23.79 2.15 20.69
C ALA A 133 25.21 1.55 20.71
N GLU A 134 25.83 1.37 19.54
CA GLU A 134 27.16 0.78 19.37
C GLU A 134 28.28 1.82 19.18
N GLU A 135 28.02 3.13 19.30
CA GLU A 135 29.13 4.08 19.47
C GLU A 135 29.75 3.86 20.86
N PRO A 136 31.03 3.43 20.92
CA PRO A 136 31.64 3.02 22.17
C PRO A 136 31.82 4.26 23.05
N PHE A 137 31.48 4.12 24.32
CA PHE A 137 32.05 4.92 25.38
C PHE A 137 33.57 4.92 25.19
N GLY A 138 34.09 5.98 24.58
CA GLY A 138 35.51 6.24 24.44
C GLY A 138 36.11 6.28 25.83
N VAL A 139 36.99 5.31 26.09
CA VAL A 139 37.92 5.36 27.22
C VAL A 139 38.82 6.57 27.00
N VAL A 140 38.71 7.56 27.90
CA VAL A 140 39.81 8.47 28.27
C VAL A 140 39.77 8.64 29.78
#